data_AF-A0A7S0USE1-F1
#
_entry.id   AF-A0A7S0USE1-F1
#
_cell.length_a   1.000
_cell.length_b   1.000
_cell.length_c   1.000
_cell.angle_alpha   90.00
_cell.angle_beta   90.00
_cell.angle_gamma   90.00
#
_symmetry.space_group_name_H-M   'P 1'
#
loop_
_entity.id
_entity.type
_entity.pdbx_description
1 polymer ?
#
loop_
_entity_poly.entity_id
_entity_poly.type
_entity_poly.pdbx_seq_one_letter_code
_entity_poly.pdbx_strand_id
1 'polypeptide(L)'
;MGPVNGSKIPRQVPAIPLPEKLSFTKANERKRRLELLETEMNARRNDATLKSRSTHSYSMGLGNLPAPLATSKLSAIHPPTTVLQDNAPGQFVIEDTWEYISANTGLEIEDVLNKKFTFAKGTRPEKKLETILPAIKQLKAIGNYLVIETSKLTEDSKRWESSHVQLTNEYETLRLETTTKIDSLEKELADKSLRLSKKEEELQEAARRVAECESELSSVKESVAAASASLDSAEKQLADRAVKVRELEDLIRTSQQYNATLQQYNTSLQADLQIEKAKRDEAQKVKAELQEKVAMVGGGAKGLEQQLEFERTQFAQVKVERDAAVKDLAELRVDLASARSERDRLHSEATTAKAELDRIRSVGGKSLEKLEEMSNDKATMEYQLATQTKLLAQLRSELALAREAKTEAVDSTQSLLSELTVLKADALRMQQELVIAEKKVHDGEILRKKLHNIIQELKGNIRVFCRVRPLRREDAGGGGGG
;
A
#
# COMPACT_ATOMS: atom_id res chain seq x y z
N MET A 1 48.84 -40.40 -5.21
CA MET A 1 49.53 -39.09 -5.24
C MET A 1 48.48 -37.99 -5.41
N GLY A 2 48.57 -36.92 -4.61
CA GLY A 2 47.99 -35.61 -4.92
C GLY A 2 46.52 -35.37 -4.52
N PRO A 3 46.22 -34.44 -3.58
CA PRO A 3 44.88 -34.10 -3.14
C PRO A 3 44.30 -32.89 -3.91
N VAL A 4 42.98 -32.76 -3.99
CA VAL A 4 42.31 -31.51 -4.38
C VAL A 4 41.15 -31.20 -3.44
N ASN A 5 41.21 -29.99 -2.89
CA ASN A 5 40.30 -29.36 -1.95
C ASN A 5 38.87 -29.21 -2.47
N GLY A 6 37.89 -29.37 -1.57
CA GLY A 6 36.49 -29.03 -1.81
C GLY A 6 35.76 -28.76 -0.49
N SER A 7 35.74 -27.48 -0.10
CA SER A 7 35.08 -26.96 1.09
C SER A 7 33.58 -27.27 1.11
N LYS A 8 33.10 -27.96 2.16
CA LYS A 8 31.67 -28.06 2.52
C LYS A 8 31.41 -27.24 3.79
N ILE A 9 30.58 -26.22 3.64
CA ILE A 9 30.00 -25.42 4.72
C ILE A 9 28.77 -26.17 5.25
N PRO A 10 28.65 -26.51 6.55
CA PRO A 10 27.39 -26.93 7.13
C PRO A 10 26.58 -25.72 7.58
N ARG A 11 25.29 -25.72 7.23
CA ARG A 11 24.28 -24.75 7.66
C ARG A 11 24.17 -24.72 9.19
N GLN A 12 24.38 -23.56 9.80
CA GLN A 12 23.94 -23.28 11.15
C GLN A 12 22.44 -22.95 11.14
N VAL A 13 21.67 -23.76 11.86
CA VAL A 13 20.31 -23.45 12.30
C VAL A 13 20.45 -22.65 13.61
N PRO A 14 19.82 -21.47 13.77
CA PRO A 14 19.79 -20.82 15.08
C PRO A 14 18.80 -21.55 15.99
N ALA A 15 19.32 -22.00 17.13
CA ALA A 15 18.57 -22.59 18.23
C ALA A 15 17.63 -21.55 18.86
N ILE A 16 16.40 -21.98 19.12
CA ILE A 16 15.39 -21.29 19.92
C ILE A 16 15.82 -21.36 21.39
N PRO A 17 15.97 -20.25 22.13
CA PRO A 17 16.07 -20.29 23.58
C PRO A 17 14.68 -20.32 24.21
N LEU A 18 14.43 -21.36 25.03
CA LEU A 18 13.35 -21.42 26.01
C LEU A 18 13.52 -20.30 27.08
N PRO A 19 12.43 -19.82 27.69
CA PRO A 19 12.48 -18.68 28.60
C PRO A 19 12.87 -19.12 30.02
N GLU A 20 14.07 -18.74 30.48
CA GLU A 20 14.43 -18.82 31.91
C GLU A 20 14.53 -17.42 32.54
N LYS A 21 13.77 -17.26 33.65
CA LYS A 21 14.11 -16.49 34.86
C LYS A 21 14.26 -14.97 34.74
N LEU A 22 13.16 -14.24 34.52
CA LEU A 22 13.10 -12.78 34.72
C LEU A 22 11.98 -12.29 35.67
N SER A 23 11.19 -13.18 36.27
CA SER A 23 10.11 -12.80 37.21
C SER A 23 10.55 -12.71 38.68
N PHE A 24 11.74 -13.20 39.04
CA PHE A 24 12.19 -13.25 40.45
C PHE A 24 12.96 -11.99 40.90
N THR A 25 13.50 -11.21 39.97
CA THR A 25 14.34 -10.03 40.29
C THR A 25 13.49 -8.81 40.66
N LYS A 26 12.39 -8.56 39.95
CA LYS A 26 11.47 -7.42 40.25
C LYS A 26 10.73 -7.56 41.58
N ALA A 27 10.47 -8.79 42.04
CA ALA A 27 9.83 -9.03 43.34
C ALA A 27 10.79 -8.76 44.52
N ASN A 28 12.05 -9.16 44.39
CA ASN A 28 13.08 -8.89 45.41
C ASN A 28 13.48 -7.42 45.50
N GLU A 29 13.49 -6.70 44.38
CA GLU A 29 13.76 -5.25 44.36
C GLU A 29 12.65 -4.46 45.06
N ARG A 30 11.38 -4.88 44.89
CA ARG A 30 10.24 -4.24 45.55
C ARG A 30 10.24 -4.49 47.06
N LYS A 31 10.67 -5.67 47.51
CA LYS A 31 10.81 -6.00 48.94
C LYS A 31 11.91 -5.19 49.62
N ARG A 32 13.09 -5.04 48.99
CA ARG A 32 14.17 -4.17 49.49
C ARG A 32 13.77 -2.70 49.57
N ARG A 33 12.94 -2.22 48.64
CA ARG A 33 12.48 -0.82 48.63
C ARG A 33 11.46 -0.53 49.74
N LEU A 34 10.68 -1.54 50.15
CA LEU A 34 9.76 -1.42 51.29
C LEU A 34 10.51 -1.48 52.63
N GLU A 35 11.52 -2.33 52.79
CA GLU A 35 12.37 -2.38 54.00
C GLU A 35 13.18 -1.08 54.20
N LEU A 36 13.59 -0.41 53.11
CA LEU A 36 14.25 0.91 53.17
C LEU A 36 13.29 2.04 53.58
N LEU A 37 12.04 2.01 53.14
CA LEU A 37 11.03 2.99 53.54
C LEU A 37 10.60 2.82 55.00
N GLU A 38 10.58 1.58 55.51
CA GLU A 38 10.23 1.27 56.90
C GLU A 38 11.36 1.69 57.87
N THR A 39 12.62 1.57 57.46
CA THR A 39 13.76 2.07 58.25
C THR A 39 13.85 3.60 58.24
N GLU A 40 13.52 4.24 57.12
CA GLU A 40 13.50 5.71 57.01
C GLU A 40 12.34 6.36 57.79
N MET A 41 11.18 5.70 57.85
CA MET A 41 10.06 6.12 58.70
C MET A 41 10.35 5.95 60.20
N ASN A 42 11.04 4.88 60.61
CA ASN A 42 11.43 4.69 61.99
C ASN A 42 12.53 5.68 62.43
N ALA A 43 13.42 6.09 61.53
CA ALA A 43 14.41 7.14 61.79
C ALA A 43 13.74 8.52 62.02
N ARG A 44 12.68 8.86 61.28
CA ARG A 44 11.92 10.11 61.48
C ARG A 44 11.05 10.13 62.73
N ARG A 45 10.68 8.96 63.28
CA ARG A 45 9.86 8.87 64.50
C ARG A 45 10.69 9.06 65.78
N ASN A 46 11.99 8.77 65.76
CA ASN A 46 12.88 8.92 66.91
C ASN A 46 13.48 10.32 67.08
N ASP A 47 13.40 11.19 66.07
CA ASP A 47 13.94 12.56 66.13
C ASP A 47 12.94 13.60 66.70
N ALA A 48 11.70 13.18 66.99
CA ALA A 48 10.62 14.04 67.48
C ALA A 48 10.47 14.08 69.02
N THR A 49 11.37 13.44 69.78
CA THR A 49 11.27 13.34 71.26
C THR A 49 12.35 14.12 72.04
N LEU A 50 13.01 15.10 71.42
CA LEU A 50 14.02 15.95 72.07
C LEU A 50 13.79 17.45 71.80
N LYS A 51 12.65 18.00 72.23
CA LYS A 51 12.45 19.45 72.45
C LYS A 51 11.14 19.75 73.20
N SER A 52 11.10 19.42 74.49
CA SER A 52 10.19 20.08 75.44
C SER A 52 10.74 20.04 76.87
N ARG A 53 11.35 21.17 77.28
CA ARG A 53 11.53 21.63 78.68
C ARG A 53 12.25 22.98 78.59
N SER A 54 11.53 24.09 78.43
CA SER A 54 10.83 24.85 79.48
C SER A 54 11.79 25.36 80.57
N THR A 55 12.41 26.49 80.24
CA THR A 55 12.72 27.66 81.07
C THR A 55 12.32 27.62 82.56
N HIS A 56 13.31 27.83 83.43
CA HIS A 56 13.15 28.44 84.76
C HIS A 56 14.22 29.54 84.88
N SER A 57 13.78 30.80 84.79
CA SER A 57 14.61 31.99 84.93
C SER A 57 14.65 32.43 86.39
N TYR A 58 15.87 32.59 86.88
CA TYR A 58 16.27 33.19 88.15
C TYR A 58 15.75 34.63 88.29
N SER A 59 15.18 34.95 89.45
CA SER A 59 14.94 36.31 89.91
C SER A 59 16.19 36.85 90.63
N MET A 60 16.76 37.95 90.16
CA MET A 60 17.69 38.78 90.95
C MET A 60 17.34 40.25 90.69
N GLY A 61 16.74 40.88 91.69
CA GLY A 61 16.52 42.32 91.74
C GLY A 61 17.76 43.03 92.29
N LEU A 62 18.13 44.13 91.63
CA LEU A 62 19.06 45.14 92.12
C LEU A 62 18.28 46.40 92.52
N GLY A 63 18.70 47.05 93.60
CA GLY A 63 18.52 48.49 93.79
C GLY A 63 17.91 48.93 95.12
N ASN A 64 18.75 49.30 96.09
CA ASN A 64 18.75 50.66 96.65
C ASN A 64 19.90 50.87 97.67
N LEU A 65 20.59 52.00 97.50
CA LEU A 65 21.52 52.72 98.39
C LEU A 65 20.98 54.17 98.48
N PRO A 66 21.44 55.11 99.36
CA PRO A 66 22.44 55.04 100.45
C PRO A 66 22.02 55.77 101.77
N ALA A 67 22.99 55.82 102.70
CA ALA A 67 23.17 56.48 104.03
C ALA A 67 22.81 58.02 104.10
N PRO A 68 23.11 58.83 105.17
CA PRO A 68 23.99 58.63 106.34
C PRO A 68 23.58 59.32 107.69
N LEU A 69 24.33 59.08 108.78
CA LEU A 69 25.02 60.10 109.60
C LEU A 69 25.54 59.54 110.94
N ALA A 70 26.76 59.94 111.25
CA ALA A 70 27.56 59.60 112.42
C ALA A 70 27.13 60.36 113.68
N THR A 71 27.45 59.84 114.86
CA THR A 71 28.27 60.59 115.85
C THR A 71 28.84 59.68 116.93
N SER A 72 30.10 59.99 117.22
CA SER A 72 31.10 59.45 118.12
C SER A 72 30.79 59.54 119.62
N LYS A 73 31.32 58.55 120.35
CA LYS A 73 31.56 58.52 121.80
C LYS A 73 32.76 59.41 122.17
N LEU A 74 32.71 60.06 123.35
CA LEU A 74 33.82 60.46 124.25
C LEU A 74 33.15 61.15 125.47
N SER A 75 32.92 60.54 126.63
CA SER A 75 33.85 60.26 127.75
C SER A 75 35.01 61.25 127.90
N ALA A 76 35.04 62.04 128.98
CA ALA A 76 35.87 61.75 130.17
C ALA A 76 36.18 62.98 131.07
N ILE A 77 36.36 62.69 132.37
CA ILE A 77 37.34 63.27 133.33
C ILE A 77 36.94 64.42 134.29
N HIS A 78 37.14 64.10 135.56
CA HIS A 78 37.05 64.87 136.81
C HIS A 78 38.28 65.80 137.04
N PRO A 79 38.17 66.83 137.89
CA PRO A 79 39.33 67.54 138.45
C PRO A 79 39.93 66.80 139.68
N PRO A 80 41.26 66.84 139.88
CA PRO A 80 41.93 66.11 140.96
C PRO A 80 42.04 66.91 142.27
N THR A 81 41.86 66.18 143.38
CA THR A 81 42.15 66.55 144.77
C THR A 81 43.57 66.13 145.14
N THR A 82 44.42 67.01 145.69
CA THR A 82 45.56 66.67 146.58
C THR A 82 46.00 67.97 147.30
N VAL A 83 45.66 68.23 148.56
CA VAL A 83 46.30 67.78 149.84
C VAL A 83 47.77 68.18 149.97
N LEU A 84 48.09 68.88 151.07
CA LEU A 84 49.26 68.75 151.99
C LEU A 84 49.55 70.14 152.61
N GLN A 85 49.18 70.44 153.86
CA GLN A 85 49.63 69.94 155.17
C GLN A 85 50.90 70.64 155.70
N ASP A 86 50.66 71.43 156.76
CA ASP A 86 51.46 71.78 157.95
C ASP A 86 52.96 72.08 157.84
N ASN A 87 53.34 73.26 158.36
CA ASN A 87 54.05 73.33 159.65
C ASN A 87 54.24 74.78 160.13
N ALA A 88 53.83 75.03 161.37
CA ALA A 88 54.30 76.14 162.21
C ALA A 88 55.80 75.94 162.56
N PRO A 89 56.54 76.96 163.03
CA PRO A 89 56.52 77.21 164.48
C PRO A 89 56.79 78.67 164.88
N GLY A 90 56.43 79.03 166.12
CA GLY A 90 56.99 80.22 166.77
C GLY A 90 56.06 80.87 167.78
N GLN A 91 56.04 80.33 168.99
CA GLN A 91 55.48 80.98 170.19
C GLN A 91 56.06 82.40 170.35
N PHE A 92 55.24 83.41 170.09
CA PHE A 92 55.31 84.65 170.83
C PHE A 92 54.16 84.63 171.82
N VAL A 93 54.45 84.99 173.06
CA VAL A 93 53.48 85.22 174.13
C VAL A 93 52.30 86.00 173.54
N ILE A 94 51.16 85.31 173.38
CA ILE A 94 49.99 85.70 172.57
C ILE A 94 49.30 86.96 173.13
N GLU A 95 49.70 87.43 174.31
CA GLU A 95 49.10 88.60 174.94
C GLU A 95 49.28 89.90 174.13
N ASP A 96 50.14 89.94 173.10
CA ASP A 96 50.41 91.13 172.27
C ASP A 96 50.15 90.97 170.74
N THR A 97 49.55 89.89 170.22
CA THR A 97 49.17 89.79 168.78
C THR A 97 47.81 90.44 168.49
N TRP A 98 47.67 91.07 167.31
CA TRP A 98 46.45 91.83 166.99
C TRP A 98 45.19 90.96 166.98
N GLU A 99 45.29 89.74 166.45
CA GLU A 99 44.19 88.78 166.45
C GLU A 99 43.71 88.47 167.89
N TYR A 100 44.63 88.34 168.85
CA TYR A 100 44.29 88.13 170.25
C TYR A 100 43.71 89.38 170.93
N ILE A 101 44.30 90.55 170.67
CA ILE A 101 43.81 91.83 171.19
C ILE A 101 42.39 92.10 170.69
N SER A 102 42.11 91.94 169.40
CA SER A 102 40.77 92.18 168.84
C SER A 102 39.74 91.19 169.42
N ALA A 103 40.10 89.91 169.55
CA ALA A 103 39.22 88.89 170.11
C ALA A 103 38.88 89.13 171.59
N ASN A 104 39.82 89.65 172.39
CA ASN A 104 39.62 89.86 173.83
C ASN A 104 39.04 91.24 174.20
N THR A 105 39.28 92.28 173.39
CA THR A 105 38.77 93.64 173.65
C THR A 105 37.60 94.05 172.75
N GLY A 106 37.30 93.29 171.70
CA GLY A 106 36.22 93.59 170.75
C GLY A 106 36.46 94.84 169.90
N LEU A 107 37.67 95.40 169.94
CA LEU A 107 38.04 96.59 169.18
C LEU A 107 38.43 96.21 167.75
N GLU A 108 37.86 96.91 166.76
CA GLU A 108 38.28 96.77 165.36
C GLU A 108 39.55 97.59 165.09
N ILE A 109 40.24 97.31 163.96
CA ILE A 109 41.49 98.00 163.57
C ILE A 109 41.26 99.51 163.52
N GLU A 110 40.08 99.94 163.07
CA GLU A 110 39.68 101.35 162.97
C GLU A 110 39.45 102.01 164.34
N ASP A 111 39.00 101.27 165.36
CA ASP A 111 38.70 101.82 166.69
C ASP A 111 39.97 102.22 167.45
N VAL A 112 41.03 101.40 167.32
CA VAL A 112 42.33 101.67 167.96
C VAL A 112 43.03 102.85 167.30
N LEU A 113 42.92 102.97 165.97
CA LEU A 113 43.49 104.08 165.20
C LEU A 113 42.79 105.42 165.49
N ASN A 114 41.52 105.41 165.92
CA ASN A 114 40.72 106.63 166.16
C ASN A 114 40.68 107.13 167.63
N LYS A 115 41.38 106.47 168.55
CA LYS A 115 41.30 106.77 170.00
C LYS A 115 42.05 108.06 170.38
N LYS A 116 41.33 109.09 170.85
CA LYS A 116 41.89 110.39 171.32
C LYS A 116 41.98 110.45 172.86
N PHE A 117 43.15 110.82 173.40
CA PHE A 117 43.37 110.94 174.85
C PHE A 117 43.26 112.41 175.32
N THR A 118 42.40 112.71 176.31
CA THR A 118 42.30 114.04 176.96
C THR A 118 42.44 113.93 178.48
N PHE A 119 43.31 114.74 179.10
CA PHE A 119 43.58 114.69 180.54
C PHE A 119 43.37 116.06 181.20
N ALA A 120 42.74 116.08 182.38
CA ALA A 120 42.43 117.30 183.13
C ALA A 120 43.67 117.96 183.78
N LYS A 121 43.57 119.25 184.10
CA LYS A 121 44.70 120.06 184.59
C LYS A 121 44.97 119.74 186.07
N GLY A 122 46.15 119.19 186.37
CA GLY A 122 46.59 118.78 187.72
C GLY A 122 46.77 117.26 187.90
N THR A 123 46.44 116.44 186.89
CA THR A 123 46.63 114.99 186.96
C THR A 123 48.12 114.63 186.88
N ARG A 124 48.59 113.83 187.84
CA ARG A 124 49.98 113.35 187.91
C ARG A 124 50.37 112.56 186.65
N PRO A 125 51.64 112.68 186.20
CA PRO A 125 52.12 112.03 184.98
C PRO A 125 51.99 110.51 184.98
N GLU A 126 52.06 109.85 186.14
CA GLU A 126 51.92 108.39 186.24
C GLU A 126 50.56 107.88 185.69
N LYS A 127 49.47 108.59 186.00
CA LYS A 127 48.12 108.22 185.52
C LYS A 127 47.93 108.40 184.02
N LYS A 128 48.73 109.25 183.37
CA LYS A 128 48.68 109.44 181.91
C LYS A 128 49.41 108.32 181.18
N LEU A 129 50.48 107.79 181.77
CA LEU A 129 51.25 106.68 181.19
C LEU A 129 50.42 105.38 181.20
N GLU A 130 49.69 105.11 182.28
CA GLU A 130 48.82 103.92 182.39
C GLU A 130 47.75 103.83 181.28
N THR A 131 47.25 104.97 180.79
CA THR A 131 46.22 104.98 179.74
C THR A 131 46.79 104.86 178.33
N ILE A 132 48.03 105.32 178.10
CA ILE A 132 48.65 105.35 176.77
C ILE A 132 49.37 104.05 176.42
N LEU A 133 49.99 103.39 177.41
CA LEU A 133 50.77 102.15 177.21
C LEU A 133 50.00 101.01 176.51
N PRO A 134 48.74 100.72 176.86
CA PRO A 134 47.95 99.71 176.16
C PRO A 134 47.74 100.04 174.68
N ALA A 135 47.45 101.31 174.35
CA ALA A 135 47.21 101.72 172.96
C ALA A 135 48.44 101.59 172.07
N ILE A 136 49.65 101.81 172.61
CA ILE A 136 50.91 101.62 171.86
C ILE A 136 51.13 100.14 171.52
N LYS A 137 50.86 99.22 172.45
CA LYS A 137 50.93 97.77 172.19
C LYS A 137 49.95 97.35 171.11
N GLN A 138 48.71 97.83 171.18
CA GLN A 138 47.67 97.57 170.19
C GLN A 138 48.07 98.06 168.79
N LEU A 139 48.58 99.30 168.66
CA LEU A 139 49.07 99.85 167.40
C LEU A 139 50.24 99.06 166.80
N LYS A 140 51.19 98.62 167.63
CA LYS A 140 52.35 97.84 167.17
C LYS A 140 51.95 96.46 166.66
N ALA A 141 50.95 95.86 167.30
CA ALA A 141 50.37 94.59 166.87
C ALA A 141 49.66 94.70 165.51
N ILE A 142 48.88 95.76 165.28
CA ILE A 142 48.24 96.06 163.98
C ILE A 142 49.31 96.21 162.88
N GLY A 143 50.37 96.96 163.17
CA GLY A 143 51.45 97.20 162.20
C GLY A 143 52.12 95.91 161.71
N ASN A 144 52.40 94.97 162.61
CA ASN A 144 52.99 93.68 162.24
C ASN A 144 52.03 92.80 161.42
N TYR A 145 50.73 92.81 161.74
CA TYR A 145 49.72 92.04 161.00
C TYR A 145 49.61 92.49 159.54
N LEU A 146 49.54 93.81 159.31
CA LEU A 146 49.43 94.37 157.96
C LEU A 146 50.65 94.06 157.08
N VAL A 147 51.87 94.02 157.64
CA VAL A 147 53.10 93.67 156.91
C VAL A 147 53.10 92.20 156.49
N ILE A 148 52.62 91.30 157.34
CA ILE A 148 52.54 89.87 157.00
C ILE A 148 51.50 89.63 155.90
N GLU A 149 50.33 90.26 156.01
CA GLU A 149 49.23 90.05 155.06
C GLU A 149 49.55 90.63 153.67
N THR A 150 50.23 91.78 153.64
CA THR A 150 50.72 92.37 152.38
C THR A 150 51.77 91.49 151.70
N SER A 151 52.67 90.85 152.46
CA SER A 151 53.68 89.93 151.89
C SER A 151 53.04 88.67 151.28
N LYS A 152 52.02 88.08 151.93
CA LYS A 152 51.28 86.93 151.38
C LYS A 152 50.58 87.27 150.07
N LEU A 153 49.88 88.41 150.02
CA LEU A 153 49.20 88.87 148.80
C LEU A 153 50.17 89.05 147.61
N THR A 154 51.38 89.56 147.86
CA THR A 154 52.40 89.67 146.80
C THR A 154 52.92 88.32 146.30
N GLU A 155 53.03 87.31 147.17
CA GLU A 155 53.45 85.96 146.76
C GLU A 155 52.36 85.24 145.96
N ASP A 156 51.10 85.36 146.38
CA ASP A 156 49.96 84.80 145.65
C ASP A 156 49.81 85.45 144.27
N SER A 157 49.97 86.77 144.16
CA SER A 157 49.94 87.47 142.86
C SER A 157 50.96 86.91 141.86
N LYS A 158 52.20 86.64 142.31
CA LYS A 158 53.25 86.07 141.46
C LYS A 158 52.97 84.62 141.03
N ARG A 159 52.36 83.82 141.92
CA ARG A 159 51.93 82.45 141.60
C ARG A 159 50.85 82.45 140.51
N TRP A 160 49.87 83.35 140.62
CA TRP A 160 48.81 83.50 139.62
C TRP A 160 49.36 83.93 138.25
N GLU A 161 50.29 84.89 138.21
CA GLU A 161 50.93 85.30 136.95
C GLU A 161 51.68 84.15 136.27
N SER A 162 52.45 83.38 137.04
CA SER A 162 53.22 82.25 136.49
C SER A 162 52.31 81.15 135.93
N SER A 163 51.20 80.85 136.62
CA SER A 163 50.21 79.88 136.15
C SER A 163 49.44 80.38 134.91
N HIS A 164 49.14 81.69 134.85
CA HIS A 164 48.47 82.27 133.69
C HIS A 164 49.33 82.16 132.43
N VAL A 165 50.63 82.47 132.53
CA VAL A 165 51.58 82.36 131.42
C VAL A 165 51.71 80.92 130.92
N GLN A 166 51.75 79.93 131.82
CA GLN A 166 51.79 78.52 131.45
C GLN A 166 50.53 78.09 130.69
N LEU A 167 49.35 78.45 131.20
CA LEU A 167 48.07 78.12 130.55
C LEU A 167 47.94 78.76 129.17
N THR A 168 48.40 80.01 128.99
CA THR A 168 48.37 80.66 127.68
C THR A 168 49.27 79.97 126.67
N ASN A 169 50.46 79.51 127.08
CA ASN A 169 51.35 78.79 126.18
C ASN A 169 50.79 77.42 125.79
N GLU A 170 50.20 76.68 126.73
CA GLU A 170 49.51 75.41 126.43
C GLU A 170 48.30 75.60 125.51
N TYR A 171 47.55 76.69 125.69
CA TYR A 171 46.45 77.02 124.80
C TYR A 171 46.94 77.37 123.38
N GLU A 172 48.03 78.12 123.25
CA GLU A 172 48.59 78.47 121.94
C GLU A 172 49.17 77.26 121.20
N THR A 173 49.88 76.36 121.89
CA THR A 173 50.39 75.12 121.25
C THR A 173 49.24 74.24 120.76
N LEU A 174 48.20 74.05 121.58
CA LEU A 174 47.02 73.26 121.20
C LEU A 174 46.24 73.91 120.05
N ARG A 175 46.15 75.25 120.02
CA ARG A 175 45.56 75.99 118.91
C ARG A 175 46.35 75.79 117.61
N LEU A 176 47.68 75.82 117.67
CA LEU A 176 48.51 75.60 116.49
C LEU A 176 48.39 74.15 115.98
N GLU A 177 48.34 73.16 116.87
CA GLU A 177 48.13 71.75 116.50
C GLU A 177 46.74 71.51 115.87
N THR A 178 45.69 72.14 116.40
CA THR A 178 44.33 71.99 115.84
C THR A 178 44.20 72.69 114.49
N THR A 179 44.79 73.89 114.32
CA THR A 179 44.79 74.59 113.02
C THR A 179 45.55 73.81 111.95
N THR A 180 46.74 73.29 112.25
CA THR A 180 47.48 72.44 111.29
C THR A 180 46.74 71.15 110.94
N LYS A 181 46.00 70.56 111.90
CA LYS A 181 45.14 69.40 111.64
C LYS A 181 43.98 69.76 110.70
N ILE A 182 43.33 70.90 110.91
CA ILE A 182 42.23 71.39 110.06
C ILE A 182 42.74 71.62 108.63
N ASP A 183 43.85 72.33 108.46
CA ASP A 183 44.44 72.58 107.14
C ASP A 183 44.78 71.28 106.39
N SER A 184 45.29 70.28 107.11
CA SER A 184 45.59 68.96 106.53
C SER A 184 44.33 68.24 106.06
N LEU A 185 43.23 68.33 106.81
CA LEU A 185 41.96 67.71 106.46
C LEU A 185 41.25 68.46 105.33
N GLU A 186 41.33 69.79 105.30
CA GLU A 186 40.81 70.60 104.20
C GLU A 186 41.52 70.27 102.89
N LYS A 187 42.84 70.07 102.92
CA LYS A 187 43.62 69.63 101.76
C LYS A 187 43.22 68.22 101.29
N GLU A 188 43.03 67.28 102.22
CA GLU A 188 42.53 65.94 101.88
C GLU A 188 41.10 65.95 101.33
N LEU A 189 40.23 66.82 101.85
CA LEU A 189 38.85 66.97 101.39
C LEU A 189 38.83 67.55 99.97
N ALA A 190 39.66 68.56 99.69
CA ALA A 190 39.83 69.14 98.36
C ALA A 190 40.31 68.08 97.35
N ASP A 191 41.34 67.30 97.68
CA ASP A 191 41.84 66.23 96.81
C ASP A 191 40.78 65.15 96.54
N LYS A 192 40.00 64.76 97.55
CA LYS A 192 38.90 63.79 97.37
C LYS A 192 37.77 64.35 96.52
N SER A 193 37.39 65.62 96.72
CA SER A 193 36.37 66.28 95.92
C SER A 193 36.77 66.37 94.43
N LEU A 194 38.05 66.68 94.16
CA LEU A 194 38.60 66.72 92.80
C LEU A 194 38.62 65.33 92.15
N ARG A 195 38.95 64.28 92.92
CA ARG A 195 38.90 62.89 92.42
C ARG A 195 37.46 62.43 92.13
N LEU A 196 36.50 62.84 92.96
CA LEU A 196 35.08 62.55 92.75
C LEU A 196 34.57 63.21 91.46
N SER A 197 34.84 64.50 91.27
CA SER A 197 34.47 65.21 90.04
C SER A 197 35.06 64.55 88.78
N LYS A 198 36.34 64.18 88.80
CA LYS A 198 36.97 63.43 87.68
C LYS A 198 36.29 62.09 87.42
N LYS A 199 35.88 61.37 88.46
CA LYS A 199 35.18 60.09 88.31
C LYS A 199 33.75 60.24 87.83
N GLU A 200 33.07 61.31 88.21
CA GLU A 200 31.74 61.66 87.70
C GLU A 200 31.80 61.99 86.20
N GLU A 201 32.82 62.73 85.75
CA GLU A 201 33.05 63.01 84.33
C GLU A 201 33.35 61.73 83.53
N GLU A 202 34.22 60.85 84.03
CA GLU A 202 34.50 59.55 83.40
C GLU A 202 33.25 58.67 83.32
N LEU A 203 32.39 58.69 84.36
CA LEU A 203 31.15 57.92 84.39
C LEU A 203 30.12 58.46 83.39
N GLN A 204 30.00 59.79 83.24
CA GLN A 204 29.13 60.40 82.25
C GLN A 204 29.58 60.11 80.81
N GLU A 205 30.88 60.17 80.55
CA GLU A 205 31.44 59.81 79.25
C GLU A 205 31.24 58.31 78.94
N ALA A 206 31.43 57.43 79.92
CA ALA A 206 31.13 56.02 79.76
C ALA A 206 29.63 55.75 79.50
N ALA A 207 28.74 56.44 80.21
CA ALA A 207 27.30 56.33 80.02
C ALA A 207 26.87 56.82 78.62
N ARG A 208 27.47 57.90 78.13
CA ARG A 208 27.22 58.40 76.77
C ARG A 208 27.66 57.39 75.71
N ARG A 209 28.83 56.78 75.86
CA ARG A 209 29.30 55.73 74.94
C ARG A 209 28.39 54.50 74.95
N VAL A 210 27.90 54.10 76.13
CA VAL A 210 26.93 53.00 76.23
C VAL A 210 25.64 53.34 75.50
N ALA A 211 25.10 54.55 75.67
CA ALA A 211 23.90 54.98 74.96
C ALA A 211 24.10 55.05 73.43
N GLU A 212 25.26 55.54 72.97
CA GLU A 212 25.63 55.53 71.55
C GLU A 212 25.73 54.09 71.02
N CYS A 213 26.41 53.18 71.74
CA CYS A 213 26.49 51.76 71.38
C CYS A 213 25.12 51.06 71.40
N GLU A 214 24.23 51.40 72.32
CA GLU A 214 22.86 50.85 72.38
C GLU A 214 22.01 51.32 71.20
N SER A 215 22.13 52.60 70.83
CA SER A 215 21.48 53.16 69.65
C SER A 215 22.01 52.50 68.36
N GLU A 216 23.32 52.35 68.22
CA GLU A 216 23.94 51.63 67.11
C GLU A 216 23.49 50.18 67.07
N LEU A 217 23.48 49.47 68.20
CA LEU A 217 23.01 48.10 68.29
C LEU A 217 21.53 47.96 67.91
N SER A 218 20.68 48.93 68.28
CA SER A 218 19.27 48.95 67.86
C SER A 218 19.16 49.13 66.34
N SER A 219 19.91 50.08 65.77
CA SER A 219 19.92 50.32 64.33
C SER A 219 20.43 49.11 63.52
N VAL A 220 21.45 48.42 64.04
CA VAL A 220 21.98 47.19 63.43
C VAL A 220 20.97 46.06 63.55
N LYS A 221 20.27 45.91 64.67
CA LYS A 221 19.19 44.92 64.82
C LYS A 221 18.04 45.17 63.85
N GLU A 222 17.63 46.42 63.67
CA GLU A 222 16.61 46.80 62.69
C GLU A 222 17.07 46.50 61.25
N SER A 223 18.32 46.83 60.91
CA SER A 223 18.93 46.51 59.63
C SER A 223 19.03 45.00 59.39
N VAL A 224 19.44 44.22 60.40
CA VAL A 224 19.50 42.75 60.34
C VAL A 224 18.11 42.14 60.18
N ALA A 225 17.10 42.66 60.89
CA ALA A 225 15.72 42.22 60.76
C ALA A 225 15.14 42.56 59.37
N ALA A 226 15.47 43.74 58.82
CA ALA A 226 15.11 44.12 57.46
C ALA A 226 15.81 43.23 56.42
N ALA A 227 17.10 42.94 56.61
CA ALA A 227 17.87 42.05 55.76
C ALA A 227 17.36 40.61 55.80
N SER A 228 17.00 40.09 56.99
CA SER A 228 16.41 38.74 57.12
C SER A 228 15.02 38.68 56.49
N ALA A 229 14.18 39.70 56.66
CA ALA A 229 12.88 39.75 56.00
C ALA A 229 13.01 39.81 54.46
N SER A 230 14.00 40.55 53.95
CA SER A 230 14.32 40.58 52.52
C SER A 230 14.87 39.25 52.03
N LEU A 231 15.66 38.55 52.84
CA LEU A 231 16.18 37.21 52.53
C LEU A 231 15.03 36.19 52.46
N ASP A 232 14.15 36.15 53.46
CA ASP A 232 12.96 35.28 53.47
C ASP A 232 12.04 35.55 52.27
N SER A 233 11.88 36.81 51.89
CA SER A 233 11.13 37.19 50.69
C SER A 233 11.81 36.70 49.41
N ALA A 234 13.14 36.85 49.31
CA ALA A 234 13.91 36.37 48.18
C ALA A 234 13.89 34.84 48.07
N GLU A 235 14.00 34.12 49.19
CA GLU A 235 13.91 32.66 49.24
C GLU A 235 12.54 32.16 48.78
N LYS A 236 11.45 32.80 49.21
CA LYS A 236 10.09 32.50 48.71
C LYS A 236 9.98 32.73 47.20
N GLN A 237 10.48 33.86 46.69
CA GLN A 237 10.47 34.12 45.25
C GLN A 237 11.32 33.12 44.47
N LEU A 238 12.45 32.66 45.03
CA LEU A 238 13.31 31.67 44.43
C LEU A 238 12.63 30.29 44.40
N ALA A 239 11.92 29.92 45.46
CA ALA A 239 11.09 28.72 45.50
C ALA A 239 9.96 28.76 44.46
N ASP A 240 9.24 29.88 44.35
CA ASP A 240 8.17 30.06 43.34
C ASP A 240 8.73 29.99 41.91
N ARG A 241 9.88 30.59 41.66
CA ARG A 241 10.58 30.50 40.36
C ARG A 241 11.03 29.07 40.08
N ALA A 242 11.54 28.35 41.08
CA ALA A 242 11.95 26.96 40.94
C ALA A 242 10.77 26.04 40.60
N VAL A 243 9.59 26.29 41.17
CA VAL A 243 8.35 25.58 40.79
C VAL A 243 7.98 25.88 39.34
N LYS A 244 7.96 27.16 38.94
CA LYS A 244 7.71 27.55 37.54
C LYS A 244 8.70 26.94 36.55
N VAL A 245 9.98 26.85 36.91
CA VAL A 245 10.99 26.20 36.08
C VAL A 245 10.64 24.72 35.88
N ARG A 246 10.26 23.99 36.94
CA ARG A 246 9.82 22.59 36.80
C ARG A 246 8.58 22.45 35.92
N GLU A 247 7.59 23.33 36.07
CA GLU A 247 6.39 23.33 35.22
C GLU A 247 6.74 23.56 33.74
N LEU A 248 7.67 24.48 33.45
CA LEU A 248 8.15 24.72 32.10
C LEU A 248 8.96 23.54 31.56
N GLU A 249 9.79 22.89 32.38
CA GLU A 249 10.52 21.67 32.01
C GLU A 249 9.57 20.52 31.67
N ASP A 250 8.50 20.34 32.45
CA ASP A 250 7.46 19.33 32.19
C ASP A 250 6.66 19.67 30.92
N LEU A 251 6.34 20.94 30.68
CA LEU A 251 5.71 21.39 29.44
C LEU A 251 6.63 21.14 28.22
N ILE A 252 7.93 21.39 28.36
CA ILE A 252 8.91 21.08 27.31
C ILE A 252 8.98 19.57 27.08
N ARG A 253 9.02 18.75 28.14
CA ARG A 253 9.05 17.28 28.01
C ARG A 253 7.80 16.74 27.33
N THR A 254 6.62 17.20 27.72
CA THR A 254 5.35 16.78 27.09
C THR A 254 5.28 17.23 25.63
N SER A 255 5.71 18.45 25.32
CA SER A 255 5.84 18.93 23.94
C SER A 255 6.85 18.12 23.12
N GLN A 256 7.99 17.75 23.70
CA GLN A 256 8.99 16.89 23.04
C GLN A 256 8.43 15.49 22.77
N GLN A 257 7.70 14.90 23.73
CA GLN A 257 7.02 13.61 23.54
C GLN A 257 5.97 13.70 22.43
N TYR A 258 5.18 14.77 22.39
CA TYR A 258 4.20 15.00 21.34
C TYR A 258 4.84 15.17 19.96
N ASN A 259 5.95 15.91 19.87
CA ASN A 259 6.70 16.01 18.62
C ASN A 259 7.29 14.66 18.18
N ALA A 260 7.77 13.85 19.13
CA ALA A 260 8.28 12.52 18.82
C ALA A 260 7.18 11.58 18.32
N THR A 261 5.99 11.60 18.93
CA THR A 261 4.85 10.80 18.45
C THR A 261 4.34 11.28 17.09
N LEU A 262 4.32 12.60 16.84
CA LEU A 262 4.01 13.15 15.51
C LEU A 262 5.04 12.72 14.46
N GLN A 263 6.34 12.72 14.79
CA GLN A 263 7.38 12.23 13.89
C GLN A 263 7.23 10.74 13.58
N GLN A 264 6.96 9.92 14.60
CA GLN A 264 6.67 8.50 14.42
C GLN A 264 5.43 8.28 13.55
N TYR A 265 4.35 9.04 13.80
CA TYR A 265 3.13 8.97 13.00
C TYR A 265 3.38 9.37 11.54
N ASN A 266 4.08 10.49 11.30
CA ASN A 266 4.45 10.90 9.95
C ASN A 266 5.33 9.86 9.24
N THR A 267 6.26 9.22 9.96
CA THR A 267 7.11 8.17 9.41
C THR A 267 6.30 6.91 9.09
N SER A 268 5.37 6.51 9.95
CA SER A 268 4.42 5.41 9.69
C SER A 268 3.54 5.71 8.48
N LEU A 269 2.98 6.92 8.40
CA LEU A 269 2.14 7.33 7.28
C LEU A 269 2.91 7.37 5.97
N GLN A 270 4.18 7.79 6.00
CA GLN A 270 5.07 7.71 4.84
C GLN A 270 5.33 6.26 4.44
N ALA A 271 5.55 5.35 5.38
CA ALA A 271 5.71 3.93 5.10
C ALA A 271 4.44 3.32 4.47
N ASP A 272 3.28 3.62 5.02
CA ASP A 272 1.98 3.18 4.49
C ASP A 272 1.75 3.71 3.08
N LEU A 273 2.07 4.99 2.82
CA LEU A 273 2.02 5.57 1.48
C LEU A 273 2.93 4.82 0.49
N GLN A 274 4.13 4.41 0.91
CA GLN A 274 5.04 3.63 0.06
C GLN A 274 4.52 2.22 -0.21
N ILE A 275 3.91 1.56 0.79
CA ILE A 275 3.27 0.26 0.62
C ILE A 275 2.11 0.36 -0.38
N GLU A 276 1.23 1.35 -0.23
CA GLU A 276 0.12 1.57 -1.16
C GLU A 276 0.59 2.01 -2.56
N LYS A 277 1.75 2.69 -2.67
CA LYS A 277 2.42 2.92 -3.96
C LYS A 277 2.89 1.62 -4.60
N ALA A 278 3.59 0.77 -3.87
CA ALA A 278 4.05 -0.51 -4.37
C ALA A 278 2.89 -1.41 -4.83
N LYS A 279 1.80 -1.47 -4.05
CA LYS A 279 0.57 -2.19 -4.44
C LYS A 279 -0.07 -1.63 -5.71
N ARG A 280 -0.12 -0.30 -5.87
CA ARG A 280 -0.61 0.35 -7.09
C ARG A 280 0.24 0.00 -8.30
N ASP A 281 1.56 0.04 -8.15
CA ASP A 281 2.50 -0.28 -9.23
C ASP A 281 2.38 -1.75 -9.65
N GLU A 282 2.22 -2.67 -8.69
CA GLU A 282 1.95 -4.09 -8.96
C GLU A 282 0.61 -4.28 -9.67
N ALA A 283 -0.47 -3.65 -9.18
CA ALA A 283 -1.77 -3.68 -9.86
C ALA A 283 -1.70 -3.07 -11.27
N GLN A 284 -0.87 -2.05 -11.49
CA GLN A 284 -0.67 -1.43 -12.79
C GLN A 284 0.10 -2.34 -13.76
N LYS A 285 1.08 -3.12 -13.27
CA LYS A 285 1.74 -4.17 -14.05
C LYS A 285 0.76 -5.26 -14.47
N VAL A 286 -0.03 -5.78 -13.52
CA VAL A 286 -1.06 -6.78 -13.81
C VAL A 286 -2.09 -6.24 -14.82
N LYS A 287 -2.50 -4.98 -14.68
CA LYS A 287 -3.39 -4.33 -15.65
C LYS A 287 -2.77 -4.28 -17.04
N ALA A 288 -1.49 -3.94 -17.17
CA ALA A 288 -0.80 -3.90 -18.46
C ALA A 288 -0.70 -5.30 -19.10
N GLU A 289 -0.36 -6.33 -18.32
CA GLU A 289 -0.34 -7.73 -18.78
C GLU A 289 -1.72 -8.21 -19.24
N LEU A 290 -2.79 -7.85 -18.50
CA LEU A 290 -4.15 -8.18 -18.91
C LEU A 290 -4.57 -7.42 -20.17
N GLN A 291 -4.18 -6.15 -20.32
CA GLN A 291 -4.43 -5.39 -21.54
C GLN A 291 -3.72 -6.00 -22.76
N GLU A 292 -2.50 -6.50 -22.60
CA GLU A 292 -1.77 -7.22 -23.65
C GLU A 292 -2.48 -8.54 -24.02
N LYS A 293 -2.90 -9.33 -23.02
CA LYS A 293 -3.69 -10.55 -23.26
C LYS A 293 -5.02 -10.26 -23.97
N VAL A 294 -5.71 -9.19 -23.59
CA VAL A 294 -6.94 -8.75 -24.26
C VAL A 294 -6.67 -8.31 -25.69
N ALA A 295 -5.57 -7.60 -25.95
CA ALA A 295 -5.18 -7.21 -27.31
C ALA A 295 -4.84 -8.44 -28.18
N MET A 296 -4.11 -9.42 -27.63
CA MET A 296 -3.79 -10.69 -28.28
C MET A 296 -5.04 -11.50 -28.63
N VAL A 297 -5.94 -11.71 -27.66
CA VAL A 297 -7.20 -12.43 -27.88
C VAL A 297 -8.11 -11.65 -28.84
N GLY A 298 -8.18 -10.32 -28.72
CA GLY A 298 -8.94 -9.47 -29.63
C GLY A 298 -8.40 -9.50 -31.07
N GLY A 299 -7.08 -9.58 -31.24
CA GLY A 299 -6.45 -9.79 -32.55
C GLY A 299 -6.76 -11.17 -33.12
N GLY A 300 -6.67 -12.22 -32.30
CA GLY A 300 -7.02 -13.59 -32.68
C GLY A 300 -8.50 -13.74 -33.06
N ALA A 301 -9.41 -13.13 -32.30
CA ALA A 301 -10.84 -13.12 -32.58
C ALA A 301 -11.15 -12.44 -33.93
N LYS A 302 -10.54 -11.26 -34.19
CA LYS A 302 -10.67 -10.58 -35.49
C LYS A 302 -10.10 -11.42 -36.64
N GLY A 303 -8.98 -12.11 -36.42
CA GLY A 303 -8.41 -13.03 -37.41
C GLY A 303 -9.34 -14.20 -37.73
N LEU A 304 -9.94 -14.82 -36.70
CA LEU A 304 -10.93 -15.89 -36.87
C LEU A 304 -12.22 -15.38 -37.53
N GLU A 305 -12.68 -14.18 -37.20
CA GLU A 305 -13.83 -13.55 -37.86
C GLU A 305 -13.56 -13.32 -39.35
N GLN A 306 -12.38 -12.81 -39.71
CA GLN A 306 -11.97 -12.64 -41.11
C GLN A 306 -11.87 -13.98 -41.84
N GLN A 307 -11.33 -15.02 -41.18
CA GLN A 307 -11.24 -16.35 -41.76
C GLN A 307 -12.64 -16.95 -41.97
N LEU A 308 -13.55 -16.80 -41.00
CA LEU A 308 -14.92 -17.27 -41.12
C LEU A 308 -15.70 -16.54 -42.23
N GLU A 309 -15.48 -15.23 -42.37
CA GLU A 309 -16.07 -14.47 -43.47
C GLU A 309 -15.50 -14.89 -44.83
N PHE A 310 -14.18 -15.13 -44.91
CA PHE A 310 -13.55 -15.68 -46.11
C PHE A 310 -14.16 -17.04 -46.48
N GLU A 311 -14.26 -17.98 -45.54
CA GLU A 311 -14.88 -19.29 -45.77
C GLU A 311 -16.36 -19.17 -46.17
N ARG A 312 -17.10 -18.22 -45.60
CA ARG A 312 -18.49 -17.95 -46.01
C ARG A 312 -18.58 -17.49 -47.46
N THR A 313 -17.70 -16.58 -47.89
CA THR A 313 -17.66 -16.11 -49.28
C THR A 313 -17.28 -17.24 -50.25
N GLN A 314 -16.28 -18.06 -49.88
CA GLN A 314 -15.89 -19.25 -50.66
C GLN A 314 -17.04 -20.25 -50.76
N PHE A 315 -17.71 -20.54 -49.64
CA PHE A 315 -18.87 -21.43 -49.63
C PHE A 315 -20.01 -20.89 -50.50
N ALA A 316 -20.28 -19.58 -50.46
CA ALA A 316 -21.29 -18.95 -51.31
C ALA A 316 -20.94 -19.07 -52.80
N GLN A 317 -19.67 -18.89 -53.16
CA GLN A 317 -19.19 -19.05 -54.53
C GLN A 317 -19.36 -20.50 -55.01
N VAL A 318 -18.87 -21.47 -54.24
CA VAL A 318 -19.01 -22.91 -54.55
C VAL A 318 -20.49 -23.30 -54.65
N LYS A 319 -21.35 -22.72 -53.81
CA LYS A 319 -22.80 -22.95 -53.84
C LYS A 319 -23.42 -22.50 -55.17
N VAL A 320 -23.01 -21.33 -55.69
CA VAL A 320 -23.44 -20.79 -56.99
C VAL A 320 -22.93 -21.65 -58.13
N GLU A 321 -21.65 -22.03 -58.12
CA GLU A 321 -21.05 -22.92 -59.13
C GLU A 321 -21.75 -24.29 -59.16
N ARG A 322 -22.06 -24.86 -57.99
CA ARG A 322 -22.84 -26.09 -57.89
C ARG A 322 -24.27 -25.92 -58.43
N ASP A 323 -24.95 -24.81 -58.13
CA ASP A 323 -26.29 -24.57 -58.67
C ASP A 323 -26.28 -24.39 -60.19
N ALA A 324 -25.23 -23.78 -60.76
CA ALA A 324 -25.04 -23.69 -62.20
C ALA A 324 -24.81 -25.09 -62.81
N ALA A 325 -23.90 -25.88 -62.25
CA ALA A 325 -23.64 -27.24 -62.73
C ALA A 325 -24.88 -28.15 -62.64
N VAL A 326 -25.73 -27.98 -61.62
CA VAL A 326 -27.00 -28.71 -61.50
C VAL A 326 -27.98 -28.32 -62.61
N LYS A 327 -28.04 -27.03 -63.00
CA LYS A 327 -28.84 -26.59 -64.15
C LYS A 327 -28.32 -27.18 -65.46
N ASP A 328 -27.01 -27.10 -65.69
CA ASP A 328 -26.38 -27.67 -66.89
C ASP A 328 -26.63 -29.18 -67.00
N LEU A 329 -26.52 -29.91 -65.89
CA LEU A 329 -26.85 -31.35 -65.84
C LEU A 329 -28.33 -31.62 -66.13
N ALA A 330 -29.23 -30.74 -65.71
CA ALA A 330 -30.66 -30.88 -66.01
C ALA A 330 -30.93 -30.65 -67.50
N GLU A 331 -30.33 -29.62 -68.10
CA GLU A 331 -30.41 -29.34 -69.54
C GLU A 331 -29.85 -30.50 -70.37
N LEU A 332 -28.64 -30.97 -70.06
CA LEU A 332 -28.04 -32.12 -70.74
C LEU A 332 -28.87 -33.41 -70.61
N ARG A 333 -29.58 -33.60 -69.49
CA ARG A 333 -30.50 -34.74 -69.33
C ARG A 333 -31.72 -34.64 -70.25
N VAL A 334 -32.26 -33.43 -70.44
CA VAL A 334 -33.36 -33.18 -71.37
C VAL A 334 -32.88 -33.43 -72.81
N ASP A 335 -31.70 -32.90 -73.17
CA ASP A 335 -31.11 -33.12 -74.50
C ASP A 335 -30.87 -34.60 -74.77
N LEU A 336 -30.28 -35.33 -73.81
CA LEU A 336 -30.07 -36.77 -73.93
C LEU A 336 -31.38 -37.54 -74.10
N ALA A 337 -32.44 -37.15 -73.37
CA ALA A 337 -33.75 -37.78 -73.52
C ALA A 337 -34.35 -37.52 -74.91
N SER A 338 -34.23 -36.29 -75.42
CA SER A 338 -34.69 -35.94 -76.77
C SER A 338 -33.91 -36.71 -77.85
N ALA A 339 -32.58 -36.80 -77.73
CA ALA A 339 -31.73 -37.54 -78.65
C ALA A 339 -32.01 -39.05 -78.61
N ARG A 340 -32.33 -39.61 -77.44
CA ARG A 340 -32.79 -41.01 -77.33
C ARG A 340 -34.13 -41.23 -78.03
N SER A 341 -35.11 -40.34 -77.80
CA SER A 341 -36.40 -40.40 -78.48
C SER A 341 -36.26 -40.31 -80.00
N GLU A 342 -35.40 -39.41 -80.48
CA GLU A 342 -35.13 -39.24 -81.91
C GLU A 342 -34.42 -40.46 -82.50
N ARG A 343 -33.42 -41.01 -81.80
CA ARG A 343 -32.79 -42.28 -82.20
C ARG A 343 -33.81 -43.41 -82.29
N ASP A 344 -34.71 -43.54 -81.32
CA ASP A 344 -35.71 -44.60 -81.30
C ASP A 344 -36.74 -44.42 -82.43
N ARG A 345 -37.10 -43.17 -82.77
CA ARG A 345 -37.90 -42.83 -83.96
C ARG A 345 -37.19 -43.21 -85.25
N LEU A 346 -35.92 -42.81 -85.43
CA LEU A 346 -35.14 -43.16 -86.61
C LEU A 346 -34.92 -44.66 -86.72
N HIS A 347 -34.80 -45.38 -85.59
CA HIS A 347 -34.68 -46.83 -85.59
C HIS A 347 -35.98 -47.51 -86.04
N SER A 348 -37.15 -47.04 -85.59
CA SER A 348 -38.44 -47.57 -86.04
C SER A 348 -38.68 -47.27 -87.54
N GLU A 349 -38.30 -46.10 -88.02
CA GLU A 349 -38.30 -45.76 -89.46
C GLU A 349 -37.34 -46.65 -90.26
N ALA A 350 -36.12 -46.88 -89.76
CA ALA A 350 -35.16 -47.75 -90.44
C ALA A 350 -35.63 -49.22 -90.49
N THR A 351 -36.25 -49.72 -89.43
CA THR A 351 -36.79 -51.10 -89.39
C THR A 351 -37.98 -51.27 -90.32
N THR A 352 -38.89 -50.29 -90.38
CA THR A 352 -40.02 -50.31 -91.34
C THR A 352 -39.54 -50.20 -92.78
N ALA A 353 -38.60 -49.30 -93.07
CA ALA A 353 -37.97 -49.20 -94.40
C ALA A 353 -37.25 -50.49 -94.80
N LYS A 354 -36.56 -51.15 -93.86
CA LYS A 354 -35.92 -52.45 -94.10
C LYS A 354 -36.94 -53.55 -94.40
N ALA A 355 -38.05 -53.60 -93.65
CA ALA A 355 -39.13 -54.54 -93.90
C ALA A 355 -39.76 -54.32 -95.29
N GLU A 356 -39.92 -53.06 -95.72
CA GLU A 356 -40.42 -52.74 -97.06
C GLU A 356 -39.41 -53.13 -98.15
N LEU A 357 -38.11 -52.88 -97.94
CA LEU A 357 -37.07 -53.36 -98.86
C LEU A 357 -37.06 -54.89 -98.99
N ASP A 358 -37.20 -55.62 -97.88
CA ASP A 358 -37.27 -57.09 -97.90
C ASP A 358 -38.57 -57.58 -98.58
N ARG A 359 -39.69 -56.87 -98.40
CA ARG A 359 -40.94 -57.12 -99.13
C ARG A 359 -40.76 -56.89 -100.63
N ILE A 360 -40.19 -55.76 -101.04
CA ILE A 360 -39.90 -55.45 -102.45
C ILE A 360 -38.94 -56.47 -103.04
N ARG A 361 -37.89 -56.89 -102.31
CA ARG A 361 -36.98 -57.97 -102.74
C ARG A 361 -37.70 -59.29 -102.92
N SER A 362 -38.59 -59.67 -102.01
CA SER A 362 -39.37 -60.91 -102.12
C SER A 362 -40.33 -60.88 -103.31
N VAL A 363 -41.05 -59.77 -103.50
CA VAL A 363 -41.95 -59.60 -104.65
C VAL A 363 -41.15 -59.56 -105.95
N GLY A 364 -40.05 -58.80 -105.99
CA GLY A 364 -39.14 -58.73 -107.13
C GLY A 364 -38.51 -60.07 -107.47
N GLY A 365 -38.14 -60.88 -106.46
CA GLY A 365 -37.68 -62.26 -106.64
C GLY A 365 -38.73 -63.16 -107.27
N LYS A 366 -39.97 -63.14 -106.76
CA LYS A 366 -41.10 -63.88 -107.37
C LYS A 366 -41.40 -63.42 -108.79
N SER A 367 -41.32 -62.11 -109.05
CA SER A 367 -41.50 -61.55 -110.39
C SER A 367 -40.38 -61.96 -111.33
N LEU A 368 -39.14 -62.04 -110.86
CA LEU A 368 -37.99 -62.53 -111.63
C LEU A 368 -38.16 -64.02 -111.96
N GLU A 369 -38.51 -64.86 -110.97
CA GLU A 369 -38.81 -66.28 -111.18
C GLU A 369 -39.94 -66.45 -112.22
N LYS A 370 -41.01 -65.64 -112.14
CA LYS A 370 -42.09 -65.69 -113.12
C LYS A 370 -41.64 -65.24 -114.50
N LEU A 371 -40.76 -64.24 -114.59
CA LEU A 371 -40.19 -63.78 -115.86
C LEU A 371 -39.31 -64.85 -116.49
N GLU A 372 -38.50 -65.56 -115.70
CA GLU A 372 -37.68 -66.69 -116.16
C GLU A 372 -38.55 -67.86 -116.64
N GLU A 373 -39.62 -68.20 -115.91
CA GLU A 373 -40.61 -69.20 -116.35
C GLU A 373 -41.23 -68.80 -117.70
N MET A 374 -41.74 -67.57 -117.81
CA MET A 374 -42.31 -67.06 -119.07
C MET A 374 -41.28 -67.00 -120.20
N SER A 375 -40.01 -66.73 -119.89
CA SER A 375 -38.91 -66.74 -120.87
C SER A 375 -38.59 -68.16 -121.35
N ASN A 376 -38.62 -69.15 -120.44
CA ASN A 376 -38.45 -70.56 -120.78
C ASN A 376 -39.63 -71.08 -121.59
N ASP A 377 -40.86 -70.72 -121.22
CA ASP A 377 -42.06 -71.01 -121.99
C ASP A 377 -41.98 -70.38 -123.37
N LYS A 378 -41.55 -69.12 -123.46
CA LYS A 378 -41.30 -68.46 -124.75
C LYS A 378 -40.27 -69.23 -125.57
N ALA A 379 -39.13 -69.60 -125.00
CA ALA A 379 -38.09 -70.34 -125.70
C ALA A 379 -38.57 -71.72 -126.18
N THR A 380 -39.37 -72.43 -125.37
CA THR A 380 -39.95 -73.72 -125.75
C THR A 380 -41.00 -73.56 -126.85
N MET A 381 -41.86 -72.53 -126.79
CA MET A 381 -42.82 -72.21 -127.84
C MET A 381 -42.12 -71.79 -129.14
N GLU A 382 -41.04 -71.01 -129.06
CA GLU A 382 -40.21 -70.67 -130.23
C GLU A 382 -39.56 -71.92 -130.84
N TYR A 383 -39.08 -72.86 -130.03
CA TYR A 383 -38.59 -74.16 -130.49
C TYR A 383 -39.68 -75.00 -131.16
N GLN A 384 -40.88 -75.05 -130.58
CA GLN A 384 -42.04 -75.71 -131.16
C GLN A 384 -42.46 -75.07 -132.49
N LEU A 385 -42.46 -73.74 -132.58
CA LEU A 385 -42.75 -73.02 -133.81
C LEU A 385 -41.69 -73.30 -134.88
N ALA A 386 -40.41 -73.32 -134.52
CA ALA A 386 -39.32 -73.64 -135.45
C ALA A 386 -39.45 -75.07 -136.00
N THR A 387 -39.75 -76.04 -135.12
CA THR A 387 -39.96 -77.45 -135.52
C THR A 387 -41.21 -77.63 -136.39
N GLN A 388 -42.33 -77.00 -136.03
CA GLN A 388 -43.55 -76.99 -136.85
C GLN A 388 -43.32 -76.33 -138.21
N THR A 389 -42.57 -75.22 -138.26
CA THR A 389 -42.21 -74.55 -139.51
C THR A 389 -41.36 -75.45 -140.40
N LYS A 390 -40.41 -76.18 -139.82
CA LYS A 390 -39.61 -77.18 -140.54
C LYS A 390 -40.45 -78.33 -141.08
N LEU A 391 -41.38 -78.85 -140.28
CA LEU A 391 -42.31 -79.90 -140.71
C LEU A 391 -43.23 -79.41 -141.83
N LEU A 392 -43.77 -78.19 -141.72
CA LEU A 392 -44.57 -77.57 -142.78
C LEU A 392 -43.76 -77.38 -144.06
N ALA A 393 -42.49 -77.00 -143.97
CA ALA A 393 -41.61 -76.91 -145.13
C ALA A 393 -41.38 -78.29 -145.78
N GLN A 394 -41.17 -79.34 -144.97
CA GLN A 394 -41.05 -80.72 -145.45
C GLN A 394 -42.34 -81.18 -146.15
N LEU A 395 -43.50 -81.03 -145.52
CA LEU A 395 -44.80 -81.38 -146.10
C LEU A 395 -45.08 -80.59 -147.39
N ARG A 396 -44.72 -79.30 -147.44
CA ARG A 396 -44.83 -78.51 -148.67
C ARG A 396 -43.93 -79.05 -149.78
N SER A 397 -42.73 -79.50 -149.45
CA SER A 397 -41.81 -80.13 -150.40
C SER A 397 -42.35 -81.49 -150.89
N GLU A 398 -42.85 -82.33 -150.01
CA GLU A 398 -43.48 -83.62 -150.36
C GLU A 398 -44.70 -83.40 -151.25
N LEU A 399 -45.52 -82.40 -150.95
CA LEU A 399 -46.70 -82.07 -151.75
C LEU A 399 -46.32 -81.49 -153.11
N ALA A 400 -45.22 -80.74 -153.21
CA ALA A 400 -44.68 -80.28 -154.49
C ALA A 400 -44.21 -81.47 -155.36
N LEU A 401 -43.44 -82.40 -154.79
CA LEU A 401 -43.02 -83.63 -155.47
C LEU A 401 -44.22 -84.48 -155.91
N ALA A 402 -45.22 -84.64 -155.05
CA ALA A 402 -46.44 -85.38 -155.39
C ALA A 402 -47.27 -84.69 -156.49
N ARG A 403 -47.30 -83.35 -156.52
CA ARG A 403 -47.94 -82.59 -157.60
C ARG A 403 -47.20 -82.76 -158.92
N GLU A 404 -45.87 -82.72 -158.91
CA GLU A 404 -45.02 -82.92 -160.09
C GLU A 404 -45.21 -84.34 -160.67
N ALA A 405 -45.16 -85.36 -159.82
CA ALA A 405 -45.45 -86.74 -160.22
C ALA A 405 -46.88 -86.90 -160.80
N LYS A 406 -47.86 -86.18 -160.24
CA LYS A 406 -49.23 -86.16 -160.78
C LYS A 406 -49.29 -85.48 -162.14
N THR A 407 -48.61 -84.35 -162.34
CA THR A 407 -48.58 -83.68 -163.65
C THR A 407 -47.92 -84.56 -164.71
N GLU A 408 -46.79 -85.20 -164.38
CA GLU A 408 -46.14 -86.16 -165.27
C GLU A 408 -47.05 -87.34 -165.65
N ALA A 409 -47.79 -87.88 -164.69
CA ALA A 409 -48.78 -88.94 -164.96
C ALA A 409 -49.92 -88.45 -165.86
N VAL A 410 -50.42 -87.23 -165.65
CA VAL A 410 -51.45 -86.62 -166.50
C VAL A 410 -50.94 -86.41 -167.92
N ASP A 411 -49.75 -85.84 -168.09
CA ASP A 411 -49.16 -85.59 -169.40
C ASP A 411 -48.92 -86.91 -170.18
N SER A 412 -48.46 -87.95 -169.48
CA SER A 412 -48.30 -89.30 -170.04
C SER A 412 -49.64 -89.90 -170.50
N THR A 413 -50.70 -89.80 -169.69
CA THR A 413 -52.04 -90.28 -170.09
C THR A 413 -52.63 -89.47 -171.24
N GLN A 414 -52.38 -88.16 -171.30
CA GLN A 414 -52.82 -87.29 -172.39
C GLN A 414 -52.13 -87.69 -173.72
N SER A 415 -50.83 -88.01 -173.69
CA SER A 415 -50.07 -88.50 -174.86
C SER A 415 -50.67 -89.81 -175.38
N LEU A 416 -50.89 -90.79 -174.49
CA LEU A 416 -51.48 -92.08 -174.84
C LEU A 416 -52.89 -91.95 -175.44
N LEU A 417 -53.71 -91.04 -174.92
CA LEU A 417 -55.04 -90.76 -175.49
C LEU A 417 -54.95 -90.20 -176.90
N SER A 418 -54.01 -89.29 -177.17
CA SER A 418 -53.81 -88.73 -178.51
C SER A 418 -53.42 -89.80 -179.53
N GLU A 419 -52.51 -90.70 -179.18
CA GLU A 419 -52.11 -91.84 -180.02
C GLU A 419 -53.32 -92.76 -180.33
N LEU A 420 -54.15 -93.03 -179.32
CA LEU A 420 -55.35 -93.85 -179.49
C LEU A 420 -56.36 -93.21 -180.46
N THR A 421 -56.51 -91.88 -180.45
CA THR A 421 -57.41 -91.18 -181.37
C THR A 421 -56.96 -91.26 -182.82
N VAL A 422 -55.66 -91.16 -183.09
CA VAL A 422 -55.08 -91.29 -184.43
C VAL A 422 -55.31 -92.71 -184.97
N LEU A 423 -54.99 -93.72 -184.17
CA LEU A 423 -55.16 -95.12 -184.55
C LEU A 423 -56.62 -95.48 -184.87
N LYS A 424 -57.56 -94.90 -184.10
CA LYS A 424 -59.00 -95.09 -184.31
C LYS A 424 -59.49 -94.47 -185.62
N ALA A 425 -58.94 -93.33 -186.02
CA ALA A 425 -59.25 -92.69 -187.30
C ALA A 425 -58.74 -93.52 -188.50
N ASP A 426 -57.54 -94.08 -188.39
CA ASP A 426 -56.95 -94.93 -189.45
C ASP A 426 -57.74 -96.23 -189.67
N ALA A 427 -58.21 -96.86 -188.58
CA ALA A 427 -59.05 -98.07 -188.67
C ALA A 427 -60.38 -97.82 -189.41
N LEU A 428 -61.03 -96.69 -189.13
CA LEU A 428 -62.27 -96.28 -189.81
C LEU A 428 -62.06 -96.04 -191.32
N ARG A 429 -60.95 -95.40 -191.68
CA ARG A 429 -60.57 -95.15 -193.08
C ARG A 429 -60.40 -96.45 -193.86
N MET A 430 -59.64 -97.41 -193.31
CA MET A 430 -59.42 -98.71 -193.96
C MET A 430 -60.72 -99.51 -194.13
N GLN A 431 -61.63 -99.43 -193.16
CA GLN A 431 -62.92 -100.12 -193.24
C GLN A 431 -63.81 -99.58 -194.35
N GLN A 432 -63.81 -98.26 -194.58
CA GLN A 432 -64.54 -97.64 -195.70
C GLN A 432 -63.96 -98.03 -197.06
N GLU A 433 -62.63 -98.08 -197.19
CA GLU A 433 -61.95 -98.49 -198.43
C GLU A 433 -62.30 -99.94 -198.82
N LEU A 434 -62.38 -100.85 -197.83
CA LEU A 434 -62.75 -102.25 -198.05
C LEU A 434 -64.18 -102.40 -198.60
N VAL A 435 -65.16 -101.72 -198.00
CA VAL A 435 -66.56 -101.76 -198.43
C VAL A 435 -66.73 -101.26 -199.87
N ILE A 436 -65.97 -100.24 -200.26
CA ILE A 436 -65.97 -99.71 -201.63
C ILE A 436 -65.38 -100.73 -202.61
N ALA A 437 -64.31 -101.42 -202.23
CA ALA A 437 -63.67 -102.43 -203.06
C ALA A 437 -64.56 -103.68 -203.26
N GLU A 438 -65.19 -104.17 -202.20
CA GLU A 438 -66.11 -105.32 -202.26
C GLU A 438 -67.30 -105.04 -203.19
N LYS A 439 -67.88 -103.83 -203.11
CA LYS A 439 -68.99 -103.42 -203.97
C LYS A 439 -68.58 -103.38 -205.45
N LYS A 440 -67.38 -102.86 -205.76
CA LYS A 440 -66.83 -102.86 -207.13
C LYS A 440 -66.68 -104.27 -207.72
N VAL A 441 -66.23 -105.23 -206.92
CA VAL A 441 -66.07 -106.63 -207.35
C VAL A 441 -67.44 -107.26 -207.65
N HIS A 442 -68.41 -107.04 -206.76
CA HIS A 442 -69.76 -107.57 -206.91
C HIS A 442 -70.47 -107.06 -208.18
N ASP A 443 -70.41 -105.75 -208.42
CA ASP A 443 -71.00 -105.13 -209.61
C ASP A 443 -70.34 -105.65 -210.90
N GLY A 444 -69.02 -105.88 -210.86
CA GLY A 444 -68.26 -106.49 -211.96
C GLY A 444 -68.70 -107.93 -212.29
N GLU A 445 -69.00 -108.74 -211.26
CA GLU A 445 -69.47 -110.12 -211.46
C GLU A 445 -70.88 -110.19 -212.07
N ILE A 446 -71.77 -109.28 -211.67
CA ILE A 446 -73.13 -109.18 -212.26
C ILE A 446 -73.04 -108.81 -213.73
N LEU A 447 -72.20 -107.83 -214.07
CA LEU A 447 -72.01 -107.40 -215.46
C LEU A 447 -71.43 -108.52 -216.33
N ARG A 448 -70.45 -109.27 -215.81
CA ARG A 448 -69.89 -110.45 -216.48
C ARG A 448 -70.96 -111.51 -216.77
N LYS A 449 -71.83 -111.83 -215.81
CA LYS A 449 -72.92 -112.81 -215.97
C LYS A 449 -73.94 -112.37 -217.03
N LYS A 450 -74.30 -111.07 -217.05
CA LYS A 450 -75.20 -110.49 -218.07
C LYS A 450 -74.60 -110.57 -219.47
N LEU A 451 -73.35 -110.12 -219.65
CA LEU A 451 -72.65 -110.18 -220.94
C LEU A 451 -72.46 -111.62 -221.42
N HIS A 452 -72.17 -112.54 -220.49
CA HIS A 452 -72.02 -113.96 -220.80
C HIS A 452 -73.34 -114.59 -221.30
N ASN A 453 -74.49 -114.25 -220.73
CA ASN A 453 -75.79 -114.72 -221.21
C ASN A 453 -76.14 -114.13 -222.59
N ILE A 454 -75.89 -112.85 -222.82
CA ILE A 454 -76.12 -112.19 -224.12
C ILE A 454 -75.28 -112.84 -225.22
N ILE A 455 -73.99 -113.08 -224.96
CA ILE A 455 -73.09 -113.76 -225.91
C ILE A 455 -73.59 -115.17 -226.23
N GLN A 456 -74.18 -115.87 -225.26
CA GLN A 456 -74.70 -117.22 -225.46
C GLN A 456 -76.00 -117.24 -226.27
N GLU A 457 -76.89 -116.25 -226.10
CA GLU A 457 -78.12 -116.13 -226.90
C GLU A 457 -77.81 -115.85 -228.37
N LEU A 458 -76.77 -115.05 -228.67
CA LEU A 458 -76.35 -114.73 -230.03
C LEU A 458 -75.67 -115.89 -230.78
N LYS A 459 -75.17 -116.91 -230.07
CA LYS A 459 -74.43 -118.04 -230.67
C LYS A 459 -75.29 -119.27 -231.02
N GLY A 460 -76.59 -119.25 -230.71
CA GLY A 460 -77.52 -120.36 -230.95
C GLY A 460 -77.68 -121.34 -229.77
N ASN A 461 -78.86 -121.96 -229.66
CA ASN A 461 -79.30 -122.66 -228.43
C ASN A 461 -78.64 -124.02 -228.16
N ILE A 462 -77.90 -124.62 -229.10
CA ILE A 462 -77.18 -125.87 -228.86
C ILE A 462 -75.76 -125.55 -228.40
N ARG A 463 -75.40 -125.98 -227.19
CA ARG A 463 -74.12 -125.63 -226.54
C ARG A 463 -73.22 -126.85 -226.45
N VAL A 464 -72.03 -126.76 -227.06
CA VAL A 464 -70.96 -127.75 -226.88
C VAL A 464 -69.99 -127.22 -225.82
N PHE A 465 -70.04 -127.78 -224.62
CA PHE A 465 -69.08 -127.47 -223.56
C PHE A 465 -68.01 -128.57 -223.50
N CYS A 466 -66.76 -128.23 -223.77
CA CYS A 466 -65.63 -129.03 -223.30
C CYS A 466 -65.54 -128.90 -221.78
N ARG A 467 -66.00 -129.91 -221.04
CA ARG A 467 -65.75 -130.01 -219.61
C ARG A 467 -64.44 -130.79 -219.40
N VAL A 468 -63.35 -130.05 -219.27
CA VAL A 468 -62.08 -130.65 -218.82
C VAL A 468 -62.26 -131.10 -217.38
N ARG A 469 -62.07 -132.41 -217.12
CA ARG A 469 -62.08 -132.99 -215.77
C ARG A 469 -60.83 -132.48 -215.04
N PRO A 470 -60.93 -131.94 -213.80
CA PRO A 470 -59.75 -131.57 -213.03
C PRO A 470 -58.84 -132.79 -212.87
N LEU A 471 -57.55 -132.60 -213.19
CA LEU A 471 -56.53 -133.64 -213.08
C LEU A 471 -56.50 -134.18 -211.64
N ARG A 472 -56.65 -135.51 -211.49
CA ARG A 472 -56.25 -136.18 -210.24
C ARG A 472 -54.73 -136.05 -210.11
N ARG A 473 -54.27 -135.84 -208.88
CA ARG A 473 -52.94 -135.37 -208.45
C ARG A 473 -51.72 -136.24 -208.85
N GLU A 474 -51.85 -137.21 -209.75
CA GLU A 474 -50.77 -138.15 -210.06
C GLU A 474 -50.06 -137.93 -211.41
N ASP A 475 -50.51 -137.02 -212.27
CA ASP A 475 -49.77 -136.70 -213.52
C ASP A 475 -49.68 -135.18 -213.79
N ALA A 476 -48.63 -134.54 -213.28
CA ALA A 476 -47.91 -133.39 -213.85
C ALA A 476 -46.98 -132.78 -212.79
N GLY A 477 -45.72 -133.23 -212.77
CA GLY A 477 -44.64 -132.56 -212.06
C GLY A 477 -44.15 -131.31 -212.80
N GLY A 478 -43.52 -130.40 -212.05
CA GLY A 478 -42.55 -129.45 -212.59
C GLY A 478 -42.81 -127.97 -212.29
N GLY A 479 -42.12 -127.46 -211.26
CA GLY A 479 -41.23 -126.30 -211.46
C GLY A 479 -41.65 -124.92 -210.93
N GLY A 480 -40.91 -124.46 -209.91
CA GLY A 480 -40.66 -123.06 -209.55
C GLY A 480 -41.71 -122.43 -208.62
N GLY A 481 -41.40 -121.80 -207.49
CA GLY A 481 -40.16 -121.21 -206.98
C GLY A 481 -40.47 -119.78 -206.51
N GLY A 482 -40.28 -119.48 -205.22
CA GLY A 482 -40.52 -118.16 -204.61
C GLY A 482 -41.27 -118.24 -203.29
#